data_AF-A0A948UFT2-F1
#
_entry.id   AF-A0A948UFT2-F1
#
_cell.length_a   1.000
_cell.length_b   1.000
_cell.length_c   1.000
_cell.angle_alpha   90.00
_cell.angle_beta   90.00
_cell.angle_gamma   90.00
#
_symmetry.space_group_name_H-M   'P 1'
#
loop_
_entity.id
_entity.type
_entity.pdbx_description
1 polymer ?
#
loop_
_entity_poly.entity_id
_entity_poly.type
_entity_poly.pdbx_seq_one_letter_code
_entity_poly.pdbx_strand_id
1 'polypeptide(L)' 'MDTSKDTIIVNANVEMTTRSLQAIVENAKQKVGRDEKGVYRVDTADKVSEMISRFLLEKDFEGYVDNIELY' A
#
# COMPACT_ATOMS: atom_id res chain seq x y z
N MET A 1 -0.93 16.93 -17.73
CA MET A 1 -2.34 16.55 -17.92
C MET A 1 -2.68 15.62 -16.79
N ASP A 2 -3.59 16.05 -15.92
CA ASP A 2 -3.98 15.32 -14.72
C ASP A 2 -5.04 14.29 -15.13
N THR A 3 -4.59 13.10 -15.52
CA THR A 3 -5.47 11.94 -15.67
C THR A 3 -5.56 11.28 -14.30
N SER A 4 -6.31 11.89 -13.39
CA SER A 4 -6.71 11.20 -12.17
C SER A 4 -7.52 9.99 -12.58
N LYS A 5 -6.94 8.79 -12.48
CA LYS A 5 -7.69 7.54 -12.68
C LYS A 5 -8.89 7.55 -11.72
N ASP A 6 -10.05 7.14 -12.21
CA ASP A 6 -11.22 6.96 -11.36
C ASP A 6 -10.93 5.78 -10.41
N THR A 7 -10.94 6.05 -9.10
CA THR A 7 -10.52 5.08 -8.08
C THR A 7 -11.47 5.10 -6.91
N ILE A 8 -11.69 3.92 -6.34
CA ILE A 8 -12.45 3.72 -5.09
C ILE A 8 -11.57 3.03 -4.06
N ILE A 9 -11.85 3.28 -2.78
CA ILE A 9 -11.22 2.53 -1.68
C ILE A 9 -12.07 1.30 -1.39
N VAL A 10 -11.44 0.13 -1.40
CA VAL A 10 -12.09 -1.15 -1.13
C VAL A 10 -11.54 -1.73 0.17
N ASN A 11 -12.42 -2.29 1.00
CA ASN A 11 -12.02 -3.11 2.13
C ASN A 11 -11.91 -4.58 1.69
N ALA A 12 -10.70 -5.13 1.76
CA ALA A 12 -10.43 -6.51 1.38
C ALA A 12 -9.41 -7.13 2.35
N ASN A 13 -9.57 -8.43 2.62
CA ASN A 13 -8.55 -9.21 3.29
C ASN A 13 -7.50 -9.63 2.27
N VAL A 14 -6.23 -9.31 2.55
CA VAL A 14 -5.09 -9.60 1.67
C VAL A 14 -4.08 -10.45 2.42
N GLU A 15 -3.53 -11.45 1.74
CA GLU A 15 -2.38 -12.18 2.25
C GLU A 15 -1.10 -11.57 1.67
N MET A 16 -0.09 -11.39 2.52
CA MET A 16 1.22 -10.92 2.11
C MET A 16 2.30 -11.54 2.98
N THR A 17 3.55 -11.49 2.52
CA THR A 17 4.66 -11.97 3.33
C THR A 17 4.86 -11.11 4.57
N THR A 18 5.28 -11.73 5.67
CA THR A 18 5.67 -11.01 6.89
C THR A 18 6.81 -10.02 6.62
N ARG A 19 7.71 -10.35 5.69
CA ARG A 19 8.80 -9.47 5.26
C ARG A 19 8.28 -8.20 4.57
N SER A 20 7.22 -8.30 3.75
CA SER A 20 6.58 -7.14 3.12
C SER A 20 6.03 -6.19 4.17
N LEU A 21 5.31 -6.70 5.17
CA LEU A 21 4.78 -5.87 6.27
C LEU A 21 5.90 -5.18 7.06
N GLN A 22 6.97 -5.91 7.40
CA GLN A 22 8.14 -5.34 8.08
C GLN A 22 8.75 -4.19 7.28
N ALA A 23 8.98 -4.39 5.98
CA ALA A 23 9.55 -3.37 5.12
C ALA A 23 8.67 -2.11 5.04
N ILE A 24 7.34 -2.26 4.96
CA ILE A 24 6.40 -1.13 4.99
C ILE A 24 6.55 -0.33 6.29
N VAL A 25 6.54 -1.03 7.44
CA VAL A 25 6.64 -0.40 8.76
C VAL A 25 8.00 0.26 8.98
N GLU A 26 9.11 -0.39 8.59
CA GLU A 26 10.46 0.15 8.67
C GLU A 26 10.59 1.45 7.89
N ASN A 27 10.15 1.45 6.63
CA ASN A 27 10.20 2.63 5.77
C ASN A 27 9.27 3.75 6.26
N ALA A 28 8.08 3.40 6.76
CA ALA A 28 7.16 4.39 7.31
C ALA A 28 7.73 5.08 8.57
N LYS A 29 8.35 4.32 9.47
CA LYS A 29 9.04 4.86 10.66
C LYS A 29 10.20 5.78 10.27
N GLN A 30 10.99 5.38 9.27
CA GLN A 30 12.10 6.21 8.76
C GLN A 30 11.61 7.54 8.18
N LYS A 31 10.49 7.54 7.44
CA LYS A 31 9.92 8.75 6.83
C LYS A 31 9.32 9.73 7.84
N VAL A 32 8.60 9.24 8.85
CA VAL A 32 7.95 10.11 9.85
C VAL A 32 8.98 10.71 10.82
N GLY A 33 10.09 10.01 11.07
CA GLY A 33 11.04 10.39 12.11
C GLY A 33 10.49 10.11 13.51
N ARG A 34 11.30 10.37 14.53
CA ARG A 34 10.88 10.29 15.94
C ARG A 34 10.26 11.61 16.35
N ASP A 35 9.19 11.56 17.15
CA ASP A 35 8.69 12.76 17.82
C ASP A 35 9.66 13.25 18.92
N GLU A 36 9.35 14.38 19.55
CA GLU A 36 10.15 15.00 20.61
C GLU A 36 10.38 14.07 21.84
N LYS A 37 9.59 12.99 21.96
CA LYS A 37 9.69 11.99 23.03
C LYS A 37 10.32 10.67 22.56
N GLY A 38 10.81 10.61 21.32
CA GLY A 38 11.44 9.42 20.75
C GLY A 38 10.47 8.36 20.24
N VAL A 39 9.16 8.64 20.19
CA VAL A 39 8.11 7.69 19.80
C VAL A 39 7.82 7.81 18.30
N TYR A 40 7.57 6.66 17.66
CA TYR A 40 7.06 6.61 16.29
C TYR A 40 5.54 6.52 16.33
N ARG A 41 4.85 7.53 15.79
CA ARG A 41 3.41 7.46 15.51
C ARG A 41 3.22 7.17 14.03
N VAL A 42 3.00 5.90 13.71
CA VAL A 42 2.73 5.43 12.35
C VAL A 42 1.44 4.63 12.39
N ASP A 43 0.43 5.07 11.64
CA ASP A 43 -0.71 4.21 11.34
C ASP A 43 -0.25 3.16 10.31
N THR A 44 0.00 1.95 10.80
CA THR A 44 0.48 0.86 9.97
C THR A 44 -0.57 0.36 9.00
N ALA A 45 -1.86 0.43 9.36
CA ALA A 45 -2.94 -0.04 8.50
C ALA A 45 -3.08 0.89 7.28
N ASP A 46 -3.05 2.19 7.51
CA ASP A 46 -3.07 3.19 6.44
C ASP A 46 -1.85 3.06 5.52
N LYS A 47 -0.66 2.81 6.09
CA LYS A 47 0.56 2.63 5.27
C LYS A 47 0.52 1.35 4.44
N VAL A 48 -0.06 0.28 4.96
CA VAL A 48 -0.28 -0.94 4.17
C VAL A 48 -1.27 -0.68 3.05
N SER A 49 -2.41 -0.02 3.33
CA SER A 49 -3.41 0.35 2.33
C SER A 49 -2.81 1.22 1.22
N GLU A 50 -2.02 2.23 1.60
CA GLU A 50 -1.31 3.11 0.65
C GLU A 50 -0.36 2.32 -0.26
N MET A 51 0.45 1.42 0.32
CA MET A 51 1.44 0.67 -0.44
C MET A 51 0.82 -0.35 -1.39
N ILE A 52 -0.26 -1.02 -0.97
CA ILE A 52 -1.02 -1.92 -1.84
C ILE A 52 -1.65 -1.11 -2.97
N SER A 53 -2.33 -0.01 -2.66
CA SER A 53 -3.00 0.82 -3.67
C SER A 53 -2.03 1.30 -4.75
N ARG A 54 -0.83 1.75 -4.35
CA ARG A 54 0.24 2.11 -5.28
C ARG A 54 0.70 0.93 -6.13
N PHE A 55 0.91 -0.23 -5.50
CA PHE A 55 1.28 -1.45 -6.22
C PHE A 55 0.26 -1.81 -7.31
N LEU A 56 -1.05 -1.78 -7.00
CA LEU A 56 -2.10 -2.10 -7.95
C LEU A 56 -2.10 -1.14 -9.16
N LEU A 57 -1.88 0.16 -8.91
CA LEU A 57 -1.83 1.18 -9.96
C LEU A 57 -0.54 1.14 -10.79
N GLU A 58 0.60 0.82 -10.17
CA GLU A 58 1.92 0.82 -10.81
C GLU A 58 2.26 -0.50 -11.52
N LYS A 59 1.64 -1.62 -11.11
CA LYS A 59 1.92 -2.97 -11.63
C LYS A 59 0.82 -3.54 -12.52
N ASP A 60 -0.01 -2.67 -13.07
CA ASP A 60 -1.04 -3.01 -14.05
C ASP A 60 -1.99 -4.13 -13.56
N PHE A 61 -2.51 -3.96 -12.34
CA PHE A 61 -3.49 -4.90 -11.81
C PHE A 61 -4.79 -4.94 -12.64
N GLU A 62 -5.15 -3.81 -13.26
CA GLU A 62 -6.27 -3.72 -14.20
C GLU A 62 -6.10 -4.70 -15.37
N GLY A 63 -4.93 -4.70 -16.03
CA GLY A 63 -4.63 -5.70 -17.06
C GLY A 63 -4.58 -7.15 -16.55
N TYR A 64 -4.14 -7.37 -15.30
CA TYR A 64 -4.18 -8.69 -14.67
C TYR A 64 -5.62 -9.21 -14.50
N VAL A 65 -6.56 -8.37 -14.05
CA VAL A 65 -7.96 -8.80 -13.82
C VAL A 65 -8.82 -8.83 -15.08
N ASP A 66 -8.49 -8.04 -16.10
CA ASP A 66 -9.20 -8.04 -17.39
C ASP A 66 -8.90 -9.30 -18.23
N ASN A 67 -7.84 -10.05 -17.88
CA ASN A 67 -7.51 -11.30 -18.54
C ASN A 67 -8.38 -12.45 -18.00
N ILE A 68 -9.37 -12.87 -18.80
CA ILE A 68 -10.28 -13.97 -18.49
C ILE A 68 -9.59 -15.32 -18.24
N GLU A 69 -8.39 -15.54 -18.77
CA GLU A 69 -7.65 -16.79 -18.57
C GLU A 69 -7.01 -16.91 -17.16
N LEU A 70 -6.98 -15.81 -16.39
CA LEU A 70 -6.42 -15.77 -15.04
C LEU A 70 -7.48 -15.97 -13.94
N TYR A 71 -8.75 -16.14 -14.32
CA TYR A 71 -9.88 -16.44 -13.44
C TYR A 71 -10.19 -17.94 -13.39
#